data_AF-A0A7S1T2H3-F1
#
_entry.id   AF-A0A7S1T2H3-F1
#
_cell.length_a   1.000
_cell.length_b   1.000
_cell.length_c   1.000
_cell.angle_alpha   90.00
_cell.angle_beta   90.00
_cell.angle_gamma   90.00
#
_symmetry.space_group_name_H-M   'P 1'
#
loop_
_entity.id
_entity.type
_entity.pdbx_description
1 polymer ?
#
loop_
_entity_poly.entity_id
_entity_poly.type
_entity_poly.pdbx_seq_one_letter_code
_entity_poly.pdbx_strand_id
1 'polypeptide(L)'
;KLSLHIDMASNLNALTRERALDLVGKLEQDLVFGGATSKEVIELLSNKQELAPLDKVRILMCYVATHPEKLDSSKFKQWQKLANLKAEHMHTLSNMEYLGVSVSKRNKSSALSFGNKNKRKIRKARAGQEDKQEEWELSRFQPLLAEVEEDLAKNALPESEYPYVSKPTTGRSGSGSSTATSARSKHSSVGWARRAAAQSSSGGEVDVSGISLQGKRLVVFVLGGVTRNEMRSSYTMSRLLGRDVLLGSTSVESPKSFMSKLYELNALDMGA
;
A
#
# COMPACT_ATOMS: atom_id res chain seq x y z
N LYS A 1 -30.89 6.23 7.15
CA LYS A 1 -29.45 6.07 7.50
C LYS A 1 -29.21 4.76 8.24
N LEU A 2 -29.85 4.50 9.38
CA LEU A 2 -29.66 3.25 10.13
C LEU A 2 -30.04 1.99 9.32
N SER A 3 -31.23 1.95 8.70
CA SER A 3 -31.66 0.77 7.91
C SER A 3 -30.68 0.46 6.76
N LEU A 4 -30.20 1.47 6.03
CA LEU A 4 -29.17 1.28 4.99
C LEU A 4 -27.91 0.59 5.54
N HIS A 5 -27.42 1.00 6.71
CA HIS A 5 -26.23 0.38 7.31
C HIS A 5 -26.50 -1.06 7.77
N ILE A 6 -27.71 -1.35 8.27
CA ILE A 6 -28.14 -2.71 8.62
C ILE A 6 -28.16 -3.58 7.37
N ASP A 7 -28.77 -3.10 6.27
CA ASP A 7 -28.86 -3.83 5.01
C ASP A 7 -27.47 -4.09 4.42
N MET A 8 -26.59 -3.08 4.43
CA MET A 8 -25.19 -3.24 4.00
C MET A 8 -24.43 -4.27 4.85
N ALA A 9 -24.54 -4.22 6.17
CA ALA A 9 -23.86 -5.16 7.06
C ALA A 9 -24.37 -6.59 6.86
N SER A 10 -25.68 -6.77 6.70
CA SER A 10 -26.30 -8.06 6.39
C SER A 10 -25.77 -8.63 5.08
N ASN A 11 -25.73 -7.83 4.01
CA ASN A 11 -25.19 -8.22 2.72
C ASN A 11 -23.70 -8.60 2.78
N LEU A 12 -22.89 -7.83 3.51
CA LEU A 12 -21.46 -8.16 3.70
C LEU A 12 -21.28 -9.48 4.45
N ASN A 13 -22.07 -9.73 5.49
CA ASN A 13 -22.00 -10.97 6.26
C ASN A 13 -22.47 -12.18 5.44
N ALA A 14 -23.46 -12.00 4.56
CA ALA A 14 -23.90 -13.04 3.63
C ALA A 14 -22.78 -13.38 2.63
N LEU A 15 -22.22 -12.37 1.96
CA LEU A 15 -21.14 -12.54 0.98
C LEU A 15 -19.86 -13.13 1.61
N THR A 16 -19.55 -12.78 2.86
CA THR A 16 -18.39 -13.31 3.58
C THR A 16 -18.50 -14.82 3.77
N ARG A 17 -19.69 -15.30 4.15
CA ARG A 17 -19.98 -16.72 4.34
C ARG A 17 -20.06 -17.48 3.01
N GLU A 18 -20.81 -16.94 2.05
CA GLU A 18 -21.00 -17.57 0.73
C GLU A 18 -19.68 -17.79 -0.01
N ARG A 19 -18.75 -16.84 0.10
CA ARG A 19 -17.46 -16.90 -0.59
C ARG A 19 -16.31 -17.44 0.27
N ALA A 20 -16.62 -17.95 1.47
CA ALA A 20 -15.63 -18.45 2.43
C ALA A 20 -14.44 -17.48 2.64
N LEU A 21 -14.74 -16.17 2.76
CA LEU A 21 -13.72 -15.12 2.84
C LEU A 21 -12.96 -15.13 4.17
N ASP A 22 -13.51 -15.78 5.19
CA ASP A 22 -12.83 -16.08 6.45
C ASP A 22 -11.62 -17.00 6.23
N LEU A 23 -11.79 -18.09 5.46
CA LEU A 23 -10.70 -19.01 5.12
C LEU A 23 -9.66 -18.33 4.24
N VAL A 24 -10.11 -17.61 3.20
CA VAL A 24 -9.22 -16.86 2.28
C VAL A 24 -8.44 -15.80 3.05
N GLY A 25 -9.13 -14.99 3.85
CA GLY A 25 -8.52 -13.89 4.61
C GLY A 25 -7.53 -14.40 5.67
N LYS A 26 -7.84 -15.50 6.34
CA LYS A 26 -6.92 -16.12 7.32
C LYS A 26 -5.61 -16.54 6.64
N LEU A 27 -5.71 -17.24 5.52
CA LEU A 27 -4.53 -17.67 4.76
C LEU A 27 -3.73 -16.48 4.20
N GLU A 28 -4.40 -15.43 3.70
CA GLU A 28 -3.73 -14.19 3.27
C GLU A 28 -2.91 -13.58 4.42
N GLN A 29 -3.47 -13.49 5.63
CA GLN A 29 -2.75 -12.98 6.81
C GLN A 29 -1.59 -13.92 7.18
N ASP A 30 -1.81 -15.23 7.26
CA ASP A 30 -0.78 -16.18 7.63
C ASP A 30 0.39 -16.19 6.64
N LEU A 31 0.13 -16.00 5.35
CA LEU A 31 1.19 -15.83 4.36
C LEU A 31 2.02 -14.57 4.60
N VAL A 32 1.39 -13.43 4.91
CA VAL A 32 2.08 -12.15 5.16
C VAL A 32 2.93 -12.19 6.43
N PHE A 33 2.43 -12.85 7.47
CA PHE A 33 3.07 -12.93 8.79
C PHE A 33 3.90 -14.22 8.99
N GLY A 34 4.05 -15.05 7.95
CA GLY A 34 4.89 -16.25 7.99
C GLY A 34 4.31 -17.44 8.76
N GLY A 35 3.00 -17.43 9.05
CA GLY A 35 2.24 -18.54 9.63
C GLY A 35 1.79 -19.61 8.62
N ALA A 36 1.94 -19.36 7.32
CA ALA A 36 1.58 -20.30 6.26
C ALA A 36 2.66 -20.42 5.17
N THR A 37 2.63 -21.55 4.47
CA THR A 37 3.56 -21.93 3.41
C THR A 37 2.79 -22.37 2.15
N SER A 38 3.50 -22.94 1.18
CA SER A 38 2.87 -23.57 0.01
C SER A 38 1.91 -24.71 0.36
N LYS A 39 2.09 -25.37 1.51
CA LYS A 39 1.25 -26.51 1.91
C LYS A 39 -0.20 -26.08 2.12
N GLU A 40 -0.40 -25.03 2.90
CA GLU A 40 -1.72 -24.49 3.24
C GLU A 40 -2.40 -23.88 2.01
N VAL A 41 -1.63 -23.27 1.11
CA VAL A 41 -2.12 -22.80 -0.19
C VAL A 41 -2.61 -23.96 -1.07
N ILE A 42 -1.82 -25.02 -1.17
CA ILE A 42 -2.18 -26.22 -1.94
C ILE A 42 -3.43 -26.89 -1.35
N GLU A 43 -3.50 -27.00 -0.02
CA GLU A 43 -4.63 -27.59 0.69
C GLU A 43 -5.93 -26.81 0.43
N LEU A 44 -5.93 -25.49 0.62
CA LEU A 44 -7.11 -24.67 0.36
C LEU A 44 -7.54 -24.76 -1.11
N LEU A 45 -6.60 -24.61 -2.05
CA LEU A 45 -6.92 -24.63 -3.47
C LEU A 45 -7.41 -26.01 -3.93
N SER A 46 -6.95 -27.10 -3.31
CA SER A 46 -7.41 -28.47 -3.62
C SER A 46 -8.79 -28.76 -3.05
N ASN A 47 -9.04 -28.32 -1.80
CA ASN A 47 -10.26 -28.64 -1.06
C ASN A 47 -11.43 -27.68 -1.35
N LYS A 48 -11.15 -26.48 -1.87
CA LYS A 48 -12.13 -25.40 -2.11
C LYS A 48 -12.14 -24.96 -3.58
N GLN A 49 -12.48 -25.90 -4.46
CA GLN A 49 -12.49 -25.66 -5.92
C GLN A 49 -13.55 -24.64 -6.36
N GLU A 50 -14.61 -24.48 -5.56
CA GLU A 50 -15.71 -23.53 -5.75
C GLU A 50 -15.32 -22.06 -5.51
N LEU A 51 -14.14 -21.79 -4.92
CA LEU A 51 -13.68 -20.42 -4.71
C LEU A 51 -13.63 -19.63 -6.02
N ALA A 52 -14.03 -18.36 -5.95
CA ALA A 52 -13.97 -17.49 -7.11
C ALA A 52 -12.52 -17.40 -7.63
N PRO A 53 -12.30 -17.40 -8.96
CA PRO A 53 -10.96 -17.33 -9.52
C PRO A 53 -10.15 -16.13 -9.02
N LEU A 54 -10.79 -14.98 -8.79
CA LEU A 54 -10.14 -13.79 -8.24
C LEU A 54 -9.57 -14.02 -6.84
N ASP A 55 -10.29 -14.75 -5.97
CA ASP A 55 -9.83 -15.03 -4.60
C ASP A 55 -8.65 -16.02 -4.62
N LYS A 56 -8.72 -17.04 -5.49
CA LYS A 56 -7.59 -17.96 -5.72
C LYS A 56 -6.33 -17.21 -6.17
N VAL A 57 -6.46 -16.31 -7.15
CA VAL A 57 -5.33 -15.53 -7.65
C VAL A 57 -4.78 -14.58 -6.60
N ARG A 58 -5.63 -13.93 -5.79
CA ARG A 58 -5.17 -13.09 -4.67
C ARG A 58 -4.29 -13.86 -3.68
N ILE A 59 -4.69 -15.06 -3.29
CA ILE A 59 -3.88 -15.93 -2.42
C ILE A 59 -2.52 -16.22 -3.07
N LEU A 60 -2.51 -16.52 -4.38
CA LEU A 60 -1.27 -16.75 -5.12
C LEU A 60 -0.38 -15.49 -5.19
N MET A 61 -0.98 -14.30 -5.34
CA MET A 61 -0.26 -13.03 -5.29
C MET A 61 0.38 -12.80 -3.92
N CYS A 62 -0.35 -13.06 -2.82
CA CYS A 62 0.20 -13.01 -1.47
C CYS A 62 1.37 -13.99 -1.29
N TYR A 63 1.22 -15.22 -1.76
CA TYR A 63 2.28 -16.23 -1.68
C TYR A 63 3.53 -15.76 -2.43
N VAL A 64 3.42 -15.31 -3.68
CA VAL A 64 4.56 -14.85 -4.47
C VAL A 64 5.24 -13.63 -3.86
N ALA A 65 4.46 -12.69 -3.32
CA ALA A 65 5.00 -11.50 -2.66
C ALA A 65 5.81 -11.83 -1.39
N THR A 66 5.44 -12.89 -0.65
CA THR A 66 6.12 -13.31 0.59
C THR A 66 7.16 -14.41 0.36
N HIS A 67 7.10 -15.08 -0.79
CA HIS A 67 8.00 -16.16 -1.21
C HIS A 67 8.63 -15.83 -2.56
N PRO A 68 9.43 -14.75 -2.66
CA PRO A 68 10.00 -14.32 -3.92
C PRO A 68 10.87 -15.43 -4.54
N GLU A 69 10.81 -15.53 -5.87
CA GLU A 69 11.58 -16.49 -6.68
C GLU A 69 11.26 -17.98 -6.41
N LYS A 70 10.25 -18.31 -5.60
CA LYS A 70 9.92 -19.71 -5.24
C LYS A 70 8.97 -20.41 -6.23
N LEU A 71 8.46 -19.70 -7.23
CA LEU A 71 7.48 -20.21 -8.18
C LEU A 71 8.12 -20.32 -9.56
N ASP A 72 8.80 -21.44 -9.80
CA ASP A 72 9.41 -21.76 -11.09
C ASP A 72 8.35 -22.16 -12.14
N SER A 73 8.77 -22.31 -13.40
CA SER A 73 7.86 -22.63 -14.51
C SER A 73 7.14 -23.98 -14.35
N SER A 74 7.70 -24.93 -13.60
CA SER A 74 7.07 -26.23 -13.33
C SER A 74 5.94 -26.07 -12.30
N LYS A 75 6.24 -25.47 -11.15
CA LYS A 75 5.27 -25.17 -10.10
C LYS A 75 4.16 -24.26 -10.60
N PHE A 76 4.49 -23.30 -11.47
CA PHE A 76 3.52 -22.42 -12.09
C PHE A 76 2.45 -23.19 -12.86
N LYS A 77 2.84 -24.12 -13.73
CA LYS A 77 1.92 -24.99 -14.48
C LYS A 77 1.16 -25.95 -13.55
N GLN A 78 1.83 -26.49 -12.54
CA GLN A 78 1.19 -27.37 -11.55
C GLN A 78 0.08 -26.64 -10.79
N TRP A 79 0.37 -25.43 -10.30
CA TRP A 79 -0.57 -24.64 -9.51
C TRP A 79 -1.71 -24.09 -10.35
N GLN A 80 -1.44 -23.73 -11.61
CA GLN A 80 -2.50 -23.39 -12.58
C GLN A 80 -3.53 -24.53 -12.70
N LYS A 81 -3.05 -25.76 -12.91
CA LYS A 81 -3.91 -26.95 -13.03
C LYS A 81 -4.64 -27.24 -11.73
N LEU A 82 -3.93 -27.22 -10.60
CA LEU A 82 -4.47 -27.50 -9.28
C LEU A 82 -5.59 -26.53 -8.88
N ALA A 83 -5.39 -25.23 -9.16
CA ALA A 83 -6.36 -24.18 -8.83
C ALA A 83 -7.49 -24.05 -9.86
N ASN A 84 -7.44 -24.81 -10.96
CA ASN A 84 -8.32 -24.70 -12.12
C ASN A 84 -8.39 -23.24 -12.66
N LEU A 85 -7.21 -22.63 -12.86
CA LEU A 85 -7.09 -21.26 -13.33
C LEU A 85 -6.80 -21.18 -14.83
N LYS A 86 -7.43 -20.21 -15.50
CA LYS A 86 -7.13 -19.85 -16.88
C LYS A 86 -5.73 -19.26 -17.02
N ALA A 87 -5.17 -19.32 -18.23
CA ALA A 87 -3.87 -18.74 -18.53
C ALA A 87 -3.82 -17.22 -18.25
N GLU A 88 -4.93 -16.51 -18.47
CA GLU A 88 -5.06 -15.06 -18.19
C GLU A 88 -4.78 -14.72 -16.72
N HIS A 89 -5.28 -15.53 -15.79
CA HIS A 89 -5.04 -15.35 -14.36
C HIS A 89 -3.57 -15.55 -13.99
N MET A 90 -2.94 -16.51 -14.65
CA MET A 90 -1.52 -16.77 -14.46
C MET A 90 -0.66 -15.65 -15.08
N HIS A 91 -1.10 -15.06 -16.18
CA HIS A 91 -0.47 -13.87 -16.77
C HIS A 91 -0.46 -12.71 -15.77
N THR A 92 -1.58 -12.45 -15.08
CA THR A 92 -1.65 -11.45 -13.99
C THR A 92 -0.59 -11.67 -12.90
N LEU A 93 -0.34 -12.93 -12.48
CA LEU A 93 0.71 -13.25 -11.52
C LEU A 93 2.11 -12.94 -12.05
N SER A 94 2.35 -13.23 -13.33
CA SER A 94 3.64 -12.94 -13.98
C SER A 94 3.90 -11.44 -14.08
N ASN A 95 2.87 -10.65 -14.34
CA ASN A 95 2.98 -9.19 -14.47
C ASN A 95 3.32 -8.48 -13.15
N MET A 96 3.24 -9.17 -12.01
CA MET A 96 3.76 -8.64 -10.74
C MET A 96 5.26 -8.31 -10.80
N GLU A 97 6.01 -8.93 -11.74
CA GLU A 97 7.42 -8.60 -12.00
C GLU A 97 7.61 -7.13 -12.44
N TYR A 98 6.65 -6.55 -13.17
CA TYR A 98 6.70 -5.14 -13.57
C TYR A 98 6.58 -4.19 -12.38
N LEU A 99 6.00 -4.66 -11.27
CA LEU A 99 5.90 -3.92 -10.00
C LEU A 99 7.06 -4.25 -9.04
N GLY A 100 8.09 -4.96 -9.52
CA GLY A 100 9.28 -5.30 -8.74
C GLY A 100 9.07 -6.46 -7.76
N VAL A 101 8.03 -7.28 -7.94
CA VAL A 101 7.82 -8.52 -7.18
C VAL A 101 8.42 -9.69 -7.97
N SER A 102 9.43 -10.35 -7.42
CA SER A 102 10.12 -11.44 -8.12
C SER A 102 9.32 -12.73 -8.06
N VAL A 103 8.70 -13.12 -9.19
CA VAL A 103 7.88 -14.33 -9.30
C VAL A 103 8.77 -15.58 -9.46
N SER A 104 9.68 -15.55 -10.44
CA SER A 104 10.62 -16.63 -10.73
C SER A 104 12.08 -16.16 -10.63
N LYS A 105 13.04 -17.09 -10.49
CA LYS A 105 14.46 -16.79 -10.63
C LYS A 105 14.76 -16.35 -12.08
N ARG A 106 15.06 -15.07 -12.30
CA ARG A 106 15.46 -14.52 -13.61
C ARG A 106 16.74 -13.69 -13.51
N ASN A 107 17.44 -13.55 -14.64
CA ASN A 107 18.59 -12.65 -14.77
C ASN A 107 18.14 -11.19 -14.55
N LYS A 108 18.92 -10.44 -13.77
CA LYS A 108 18.57 -9.18 -13.09
C LYS A 108 18.23 -7.97 -13.99
N SER A 109 18.12 -8.13 -15.32
CA SER A 109 18.17 -7.02 -16.27
C SER A 109 16.85 -6.30 -16.56
N SER A 110 15.68 -6.80 -16.12
CA SER A 110 14.38 -6.28 -16.59
C SER A 110 13.37 -5.88 -15.51
N ALA A 111 13.72 -5.96 -14.22
CA ALA A 111 12.78 -5.64 -13.13
C ALA A 111 13.13 -4.31 -12.46
N LEU A 112 12.13 -3.43 -12.32
CA LEU A 112 12.23 -2.23 -11.49
C LEU A 112 12.54 -2.65 -10.04
N SER A 113 13.71 -2.29 -9.54
CA SER A 113 14.11 -2.61 -8.15
C SER A 113 13.76 -1.45 -7.24
N PHE A 114 12.55 -1.48 -6.67
CA PHE A 114 12.15 -0.53 -5.63
C PHE A 114 12.53 -1.04 -4.24
N GLY A 115 13.31 -0.24 -3.51
CA GLY A 115 13.66 -0.46 -2.11
C GLY A 115 14.68 -1.58 -1.86
N ASN A 116 15.20 -1.61 -0.64
CA ASN A 116 16.21 -2.58 -0.23
C ASN A 116 15.58 -3.98 -0.06
N LYS A 117 15.97 -4.96 -0.89
CA LYS A 117 15.42 -6.34 -0.89
C LYS A 117 15.47 -7.01 0.49
N ASN A 118 16.42 -6.61 1.34
CA ASN A 118 16.62 -7.14 2.69
C ASN A 118 15.54 -6.72 3.71
N LYS A 119 14.68 -5.75 3.39
CA LYS A 119 13.55 -5.34 4.25
C LYS A 119 12.24 -6.09 3.95
N ARG A 120 12.14 -6.87 2.87
CA ARG A 120 10.99 -7.77 2.61
C ARG A 120 11.02 -9.03 3.48
N LYS A 121 11.61 -8.94 4.69
CA LYS A 121 11.48 -9.98 5.70
C LYS A 121 10.03 -10.02 6.14
N ILE A 122 9.54 -11.22 6.47
CA ILE A 122 8.25 -11.48 7.11
C ILE A 122 7.87 -10.29 7.99
N ARG A 123 6.70 -9.69 7.72
CA ARG A 123 6.26 -8.52 8.47
C ARG A 123 6.14 -8.93 9.92
N LYS A 124 6.86 -8.25 10.81
CA LYS A 124 6.67 -8.45 12.25
C LYS A 124 5.32 -7.86 12.62
N ALA A 125 4.51 -8.60 13.37
CA ALA A 125 3.37 -8.02 14.05
C ALA A 125 3.87 -6.86 14.93
N ARG A 126 3.14 -5.75 14.94
CA ARG A 126 3.54 -4.57 15.72
C ARG A 126 3.34 -4.88 17.20
N ALA A 127 4.35 -4.60 18.03
CA ALA A 127 4.27 -4.83 19.47
C ALA A 127 3.14 -3.99 20.10
N GLY A 128 2.34 -4.59 20.99
CA GLY A 128 1.25 -3.92 21.72
C GLY A 128 -0.19 -4.31 21.30
N GLN A 129 -0.37 -5.34 20.48
CA GLN A 129 -1.69 -5.92 20.13
C GLN A 129 -1.89 -7.35 20.68
N GLU A 130 -1.19 -7.71 21.75
CA GLU A 130 -1.25 -9.06 22.34
C GLU A 130 -2.58 -9.30 23.08
N ASP A 131 -3.21 -8.27 23.63
CA ASP A 131 -4.43 -8.41 24.45
C ASP A 131 -5.76 -8.50 23.67
N LYS A 132 -5.73 -8.52 22.32
CA LYS A 132 -6.94 -8.59 21.46
C LYS A 132 -6.87 -9.68 20.39
N GLN A 133 -6.20 -10.77 20.71
CA GLN A 133 -5.68 -11.72 19.72
C GLN A 133 -6.78 -12.44 18.89
N GLU A 134 -7.94 -12.74 19.47
CA GLU A 134 -9.02 -13.46 18.77
C GLU A 134 -9.92 -12.56 17.90
N GLU A 135 -10.14 -11.30 18.30
CA GLU A 135 -11.09 -10.39 17.60
C GLU A 135 -10.49 -9.81 16.30
N TRP A 136 -9.18 -9.92 16.10
CA TRP A 136 -8.45 -9.24 15.02
C TRP A 136 -7.57 -10.14 14.14
N GLU A 137 -7.71 -11.47 14.20
CA GLU A 137 -6.87 -12.40 13.40
C GLU A 137 -6.86 -12.06 11.90
N LEU A 138 -8.02 -11.66 11.36
CA LEU A 138 -8.21 -11.27 9.95
C LEU A 138 -7.74 -9.84 9.61
N SER A 139 -7.32 -9.06 10.62
CA SER A 139 -7.04 -7.62 10.50
C SER A 139 -5.65 -7.22 11.02
N ARG A 140 -4.70 -8.17 11.08
CA ARG A 140 -3.32 -7.92 11.52
C ARG A 140 -2.52 -7.03 10.56
N PHE A 141 -2.82 -7.12 9.26
CA PHE A 141 -2.12 -6.34 8.22
C PHE A 141 -2.33 -4.83 8.37
N GLN A 142 -1.22 -4.10 8.49
CA GLN A 142 -1.18 -2.64 8.32
C GLN A 142 -0.47 -2.28 6.99
N PRO A 143 -0.98 -1.31 6.20
CA PRO A 143 -0.28 -0.83 5.02
C PRO A 143 1.08 -0.20 5.36
N LEU A 144 2.09 -0.39 4.49
CA LEU A 144 3.43 0.23 4.65
C LEU A 144 3.36 1.75 4.74
N LEU A 145 2.34 2.34 4.13
CA LEU A 145 2.07 3.77 4.16
C LEU A 145 2.04 4.32 5.60
N ALA A 146 1.51 3.56 6.57
CA ALA A 146 1.47 3.98 7.97
C ALA A 146 2.87 4.22 8.55
N GLU A 147 3.82 3.32 8.25
CA GLU A 147 5.22 3.44 8.69
C GLU A 147 5.89 4.63 8.02
N VAL A 148 5.66 4.82 6.71
CA VAL A 148 6.18 5.97 5.96
C VAL A 148 5.66 7.29 6.51
N GLU A 149 4.36 7.39 6.81
CA GLU A 149 3.73 8.58 7.39
C GLU A 149 4.27 8.90 8.79
N GLU A 150 4.50 7.86 9.61
CA GLU A 150 5.08 8.01 10.95
C GLU A 150 6.53 8.48 10.90
N ASP A 151 7.36 7.85 10.06
CA ASP A 151 8.75 8.24 9.88
C ASP A 151 8.85 9.64 9.28
N LEU A 152 7.96 10.00 8.35
CA LEU A 152 7.85 11.35 7.81
C LEU A 152 7.53 12.36 8.92
N ALA A 153 6.58 12.05 9.78
CA ALA A 153 6.18 12.93 10.87
C ALA A 153 7.33 13.19 11.86
N LYS A 154 8.19 12.18 12.08
CA LYS A 154 9.38 12.21 12.94
C LYS A 154 10.62 12.76 12.25
N ASN A 155 10.58 13.06 10.95
CA ASN A 155 11.76 13.35 10.11
C ASN A 155 12.81 12.23 10.16
N ALA A 156 12.36 10.97 10.23
CA ALA A 156 13.20 9.78 10.30
C ALA A 156 13.26 9.00 8.97
N LEU A 157 12.60 9.50 7.90
CA LEU A 157 12.70 8.87 6.58
C LEU A 157 14.15 8.93 6.07
N PRO A 158 14.70 7.80 5.57
CA PRO A 158 16.06 7.76 5.08
C PRO A 158 16.19 8.53 3.77
N GLU A 159 17.05 9.56 3.73
CA GLU A 159 17.30 10.37 2.52
C GLU A 159 17.82 9.53 1.32
N SER A 160 18.40 8.36 1.58
CA SER A 160 18.83 7.43 0.52
C SER A 160 17.67 6.80 -0.24
N GLU A 161 16.51 6.61 0.41
CA GLU A 161 15.30 6.06 -0.21
C GLU A 161 14.29 7.16 -0.57
N TYR A 162 14.26 8.26 0.21
CA TYR A 162 13.35 9.40 0.04
C TYR A 162 14.13 10.73 -0.04
N PRO A 163 14.84 11.00 -1.15
CA PRO A 163 15.63 12.21 -1.30
C PRO A 163 14.77 13.46 -1.50
N TYR A 164 15.25 14.60 -1.02
CA TYR A 164 14.64 15.89 -1.31
C TYR A 164 14.95 16.33 -2.74
N VAL A 165 13.93 16.78 -3.48
CA VAL A 165 14.12 17.52 -4.74
C VAL A 165 14.81 18.87 -4.48
N SER A 166 14.49 19.49 -3.35
CA SER A 166 15.14 20.68 -2.85
C SER A 166 15.22 20.59 -1.35
N LYS A 167 16.43 20.60 -0.80
CA LYS A 167 16.61 20.49 0.66
C LYS A 167 15.94 21.67 1.34
N PRO A 168 15.13 21.46 2.40
CA PRO A 168 14.59 22.54 3.18
C PRO A 168 15.74 23.37 3.72
N THR A 169 15.74 24.68 3.49
CA THR A 169 16.65 25.57 4.21
C THR A 169 16.21 25.53 5.67
N THR A 170 17.09 25.08 6.56
CA THR A 170 16.84 25.10 8.01
C THR A 170 16.96 26.54 8.49
N GLY A 171 15.99 27.37 8.13
CA GLY A 171 15.94 28.79 8.46
C GLY A 171 15.36 29.02 9.85
N ARG A 172 16.12 28.72 10.90
CA ARG A 172 16.15 29.63 12.06
C ARG A 172 17.07 30.78 11.65
N SER A 173 16.53 31.76 10.91
CA SER A 173 17.20 33.07 10.79
C SER A 173 16.57 33.99 11.82
N GLY A 174 17.09 33.91 13.04
CA GLY A 174 17.11 35.06 13.91
C GLY A 174 18.26 35.96 13.48
N SER A 175 17.96 37.25 13.39
CA SER A 175 18.89 38.39 13.25
C SER A 175 19.45 38.71 11.85
N GLY A 176 18.89 39.77 11.27
CA GLY A 176 19.65 40.89 10.68
C GLY A 176 20.44 40.65 9.39
N SER A 177 19.86 41.04 8.25
CA SER A 177 20.48 42.00 7.32
C SER A 177 19.58 42.19 6.11
N SER A 178 19.06 43.41 5.95
CA SER A 178 18.40 43.87 4.74
C SER A 178 19.43 44.11 3.65
N THR A 179 19.70 43.11 2.82
CA THR A 179 20.37 43.34 1.53
C THR A 179 19.35 43.18 0.41
N ALA A 180 18.95 44.32 -0.14
CA ALA A 180 18.14 44.42 -1.34
C ALA A 180 18.93 43.86 -2.53
N THR A 181 18.40 42.82 -3.18
CA THR A 181 18.89 42.37 -4.49
C THR A 181 17.74 42.18 -5.46
N SER A 182 17.68 43.13 -6.40
CA SER A 182 17.35 43.02 -7.82
C SER A 182 16.09 42.27 -8.27
N ALA A 183 15.17 43.06 -8.85
CA ALA A 183 14.06 42.60 -9.64
C ALA A 183 14.55 42.10 -11.02
N ARG A 184 14.54 40.78 -11.26
CA ARG A 184 14.45 40.15 -12.60
C ARG A 184 14.37 38.62 -12.48
N SER A 185 13.15 38.09 -12.42
CA SER A 185 12.71 36.87 -13.13
C SER A 185 11.31 36.47 -12.62
N LYS A 186 10.28 37.12 -13.18
CA LYS A 186 8.92 36.58 -13.17
C LYS A 186 8.87 35.45 -14.19
N HIS A 187 8.97 34.19 -13.76
CA HIS A 187 8.27 33.10 -14.42
C HIS A 187 8.03 31.93 -13.45
N SER A 188 6.74 31.64 -13.23
CA SER A 188 6.15 30.36 -12.81
C SER A 188 6.60 29.67 -11.50
N SER A 189 6.57 30.36 -10.35
CA SER A 189 6.44 29.68 -9.05
C SER A 189 5.15 30.08 -8.34
N VAL A 190 4.05 29.44 -8.72
CA VAL A 190 3.01 28.93 -7.81
C VAL A 190 2.75 29.79 -6.54
N GLY A 191 2.07 30.92 -6.72
CA GLY A 191 1.72 31.85 -5.63
C GLY A 191 0.74 31.29 -4.59
N TRP A 192 0.02 30.20 -4.88
CA TRP A 192 -0.91 29.57 -3.93
C TRP A 192 -0.17 28.87 -2.78
N ALA A 193 1.00 28.27 -3.04
CA ALA A 193 1.80 27.58 -2.04
C ALA A 193 2.42 28.54 -1.01
N ARG A 194 2.79 29.78 -1.41
CA ARG A 194 3.34 30.79 -0.48
C ARG A 194 2.28 31.44 0.40
N ARG A 195 1.05 31.63 -0.09
CA ARG A 195 -0.07 32.11 0.77
C ARG A 195 -0.51 31.03 1.76
N ALA A 196 -0.56 29.77 1.34
CA ALA A 196 -0.79 28.64 2.24
C ALA A 196 0.34 28.48 3.27
N ALA A 197 1.61 28.66 2.86
CA ALA A 197 2.76 28.60 3.76
C ALA A 197 2.75 29.72 4.82
N ALA A 198 2.45 30.96 4.42
CA ALA A 198 2.36 32.12 5.32
C ALA A 198 1.15 32.05 6.27
N GLN A 199 0.06 31.39 5.87
CA GLN A 199 -1.05 31.06 6.76
C GLN A 199 -0.76 29.86 7.67
N SER A 200 0.09 28.91 7.23
CA SER A 200 0.49 27.71 8.00
C SER A 200 1.65 27.91 8.98
N SER A 201 2.37 29.05 8.91
CA SER A 201 3.36 29.44 9.92
C SER A 201 2.73 29.95 11.22
N SER A 202 1.42 30.25 11.18
CA SER A 202 0.55 30.26 12.35
C SER A 202 -0.11 28.89 12.36
N GLY A 203 0.07 28.08 13.41
CA GLY A 203 -0.46 26.72 13.50
C GLY A 203 -1.99 26.71 13.32
N GLY A 204 -2.45 26.56 12.09
CA GLY A 204 -3.87 26.55 11.75
C GLY A 204 -4.48 25.27 12.29
N GLU A 205 -5.32 25.40 13.30
CA GLU A 205 -6.18 24.31 13.77
C GLU A 205 -7.07 23.88 12.59
N VAL A 206 -6.86 22.66 12.11
CA VAL A 206 -7.79 22.01 11.20
C VAL A 206 -8.63 21.08 12.06
N ASP A 207 -9.92 21.39 12.21
CA ASP A 207 -10.87 20.51 12.90
C ASP A 207 -11.23 19.35 11.96
N VAL A 208 -10.56 18.22 12.14
CA VAL A 208 -10.96 16.96 11.53
C VAL A 208 -11.68 16.14 12.58
N SER A 209 -13.02 16.14 12.53
CA SER A 209 -13.87 15.29 13.37
C SER A 209 -13.68 15.46 14.89
N GLY A 210 -13.51 16.70 15.36
CA GLY A 210 -13.43 17.06 16.77
C GLY A 210 -12.03 17.05 17.37
N ILE A 211 -10.98 16.99 16.54
CA ILE A 211 -9.58 16.97 16.97
C ILE A 211 -8.87 18.18 16.35
N SER A 212 -8.31 19.05 17.20
CA SER A 212 -7.43 20.14 16.79
C SER A 212 -6.09 19.54 16.34
N LEU A 213 -5.85 19.56 15.03
CA LEU A 213 -4.60 19.09 14.44
C LEU A 213 -3.56 20.21 14.49
N GLN A 214 -2.37 19.90 14.98
CA GLN A 214 -1.29 20.86 15.18
C GLN A 214 -0.04 20.47 14.38
N GLY A 215 0.66 21.48 13.83
CA GLY A 215 1.91 21.30 13.12
C GLY A 215 1.77 21.29 11.60
N LYS A 216 2.89 20.97 10.92
CA LYS A 216 2.93 21.01 9.45
C LYS A 216 2.13 19.85 8.87
N ARG A 217 1.24 20.17 7.94
CA ARG A 217 0.50 19.21 7.12
C ARG A 217 1.46 18.27 6.39
N LEU A 218 1.15 16.98 6.41
CA LEU A 218 1.84 15.95 5.66
C LEU A 218 1.02 15.63 4.41
N VAL A 219 1.64 15.69 3.23
CA VAL A 219 0.96 15.36 1.97
C VAL A 219 1.68 14.18 1.34
N VAL A 220 0.96 13.08 1.14
CA VAL A 220 1.47 11.86 0.51
C VAL A 220 0.70 11.61 -0.78
N PHE A 221 1.41 11.37 -1.87
CA PHE A 221 0.80 11.06 -3.16
C PHE A 221 1.28 9.70 -3.67
N VAL A 222 0.35 8.78 -3.88
CA VAL A 222 0.62 7.42 -4.36
C VAL A 222 0.32 7.32 -5.85
N LEU A 223 1.34 7.01 -6.65
CA LEU A 223 1.20 6.73 -8.08
C LEU A 223 0.68 5.30 -8.30
N GLY A 224 -0.24 5.11 -9.24
CA GLY A 224 -0.82 3.80 -9.58
C GLY A 224 -2.09 3.47 -8.80
N GLY A 225 -2.42 4.28 -7.80
CA GLY A 225 -3.68 4.22 -7.06
C GLY A 225 -3.51 3.80 -5.60
N VAL A 226 -4.51 4.10 -4.79
CA VAL A 226 -4.52 3.82 -3.35
C VAL A 226 -5.68 2.90 -2.97
N THR A 227 -5.47 2.07 -1.96
CA THR A 227 -6.49 1.16 -1.45
C THR A 227 -7.33 1.80 -0.34
N ARG A 228 -8.51 1.25 -0.07
CA ARG A 228 -9.36 1.69 1.05
C ARG A 228 -8.69 1.49 2.41
N ASN A 229 -7.83 0.48 2.55
CA ASN A 229 -7.08 0.24 3.79
C ASN A 229 -6.02 1.31 4.01
N GLU A 230 -5.35 1.78 2.96
CA GLU A 230 -4.41 2.91 3.04
C GLU A 230 -5.13 4.21 3.38
N MET A 231 -6.29 4.49 2.76
CA MET A 231 -7.10 5.67 3.12
C MET A 231 -7.52 5.65 4.60
N ARG A 232 -7.98 4.50 5.10
CA ARG A 232 -8.29 4.33 6.53
C ARG A 232 -7.03 4.53 7.39
N SER A 233 -5.90 3.98 6.98
CA SER A 233 -4.63 4.11 7.68
C SER A 233 -4.23 5.58 7.83
N SER A 234 -4.20 6.35 6.75
CA SER A 234 -3.83 7.78 6.80
C SER A 234 -4.78 8.58 7.69
N TYR A 235 -6.08 8.28 7.65
CA TYR A 235 -7.06 8.91 8.56
C TYR A 235 -6.75 8.60 10.03
N THR A 236 -6.44 7.35 10.36
CA THR A 236 -6.02 6.95 11.71
C THR A 236 -4.70 7.62 12.10
N MET A 237 -3.74 7.73 11.18
CA MET A 237 -2.45 8.38 11.41
C MET A 237 -2.60 9.87 11.69
N SER A 238 -3.52 10.58 11.03
CA SER A 238 -3.78 11.99 11.34
C SER A 238 -4.12 12.20 12.82
N ARG A 239 -4.96 11.30 13.37
CA ARG A 239 -5.36 11.34 14.78
C ARG A 239 -4.21 10.95 15.71
N LEU A 240 -3.49 9.88 15.38
CA LEU A 240 -2.37 9.37 16.20
C LEU A 240 -1.20 10.35 16.27
N LEU A 241 -0.91 11.04 15.17
CA LEU A 241 0.20 11.99 15.08
C LEU A 241 -0.20 13.40 15.53
N GLY A 242 -1.49 13.67 15.70
CA GLY A 242 -2.03 15.02 15.92
C GLY A 242 -1.72 15.98 14.76
N ARG A 243 -1.55 15.46 13.53
CA ARG A 243 -1.18 16.21 12.33
C ARG A 243 -2.16 15.94 11.20
N ASP A 244 -2.33 16.90 10.30
CA ASP A 244 -3.15 16.71 9.12
C ASP A 244 -2.38 15.92 8.04
N VAL A 245 -2.75 14.65 7.84
CA VAL A 245 -2.23 13.78 6.77
C VAL A 245 -3.22 13.78 5.59
N LEU A 246 -2.80 14.36 4.47
CA LEU A 246 -3.55 14.32 3.21
C LEU A 246 -2.96 13.25 2.30
N LEU A 247 -3.78 12.24 1.99
CA LEU A 247 -3.47 11.18 1.05
C LEU A 247 -4.12 11.47 -0.32
N GLY A 248 -3.29 11.58 -1.35
CA GLY A 248 -3.71 11.67 -2.74
C GLY A 248 -3.24 10.46 -3.55
N SER A 249 -3.91 10.18 -4.66
CA SER A 249 -3.47 9.15 -5.60
C SER A 249 -4.05 9.39 -7.00
N THR A 250 -3.60 8.61 -7.98
CA THR A 250 -4.15 8.63 -9.33
C THR A 250 -5.57 8.03 -9.41
N SER A 251 -5.91 7.10 -8.51
CA SER A 251 -7.19 6.39 -8.50
C SER A 251 -7.39 5.63 -7.19
N VAL A 252 -8.63 5.28 -6.85
CA VAL A 252 -8.93 4.42 -5.69
C VAL A 252 -9.14 2.99 -6.17
N GLU A 253 -8.31 2.07 -5.68
CA GLU A 253 -8.28 0.68 -6.13
C GLU A 253 -9.07 -0.26 -5.23
N SER A 254 -9.71 -1.22 -5.90
CA SER A 254 -10.22 -2.47 -5.32
C SER A 254 -9.31 -3.63 -5.75
N PRO A 255 -9.32 -4.78 -5.06
CA PRO A 255 -8.55 -5.95 -5.50
C PRO A 255 -8.85 -6.33 -6.96
N LYS A 256 -10.13 -6.25 -7.37
CA LYS A 256 -10.55 -6.53 -8.74
C LYS A 256 -9.95 -5.54 -9.74
N SER A 257 -10.06 -4.24 -9.50
CA SER A 257 -9.53 -3.22 -10.43
C SER A 257 -8.01 -3.26 -10.52
N PHE A 258 -7.33 -3.50 -9.39
CA PHE A 258 -5.88 -3.69 -9.36
C PHE A 258 -5.44 -4.88 -10.22
N MET A 259 -6.12 -6.03 -10.09
CA MET A 259 -5.81 -7.22 -10.88
C MET A 259 -6.10 -7.02 -12.38
N SER A 260 -7.17 -6.31 -12.73
CA SER A 260 -7.45 -5.96 -14.14
C SER A 260 -6.35 -5.09 -14.74
N LYS A 261 -5.92 -4.04 -14.04
CA LYS A 261 -4.80 -3.20 -14.48
C LYS A 261 -3.50 -3.99 -14.60
N LEU A 262 -3.25 -4.88 -13.65
CA LEU A 262 -2.05 -5.74 -13.65
C LEU A 262 -2.08 -6.74 -14.82
N TYR A 263 -3.25 -7.26 -15.19
CA TYR A 263 -3.40 -8.09 -16.38
C TYR A 263 -3.08 -7.32 -17.67
N GLU A 264 -3.47 -6.04 -17.75
CA GLU A 264 -3.20 -5.15 -18.88
C GLU A 264 -1.74 -4.67 -18.96
N LEU A 265 -0.93 -4.89 -17.91
CA LEU A 265 0.49 -4.55 -17.93
C LEU A 265 1.26 -5.49 -18.86
N ASN A 266 1.67 -4.95 -19.99
CA ASN A 266 2.52 -5.65 -20.93
C ASN A 266 3.96 -5.14 -20.80
N ALA A 267 4.93 -5.88 -21.33
CA ALA A 267 6.26 -5.30 -21.53
C ALA A 267 6.05 -4.03 -22.34
N LEU A 268 6.63 -2.91 -21.87
CA LEU A 268 6.72 -1.74 -22.73
C LEU A 268 7.35 -2.22 -24.02
N ASP A 269 6.64 -2.03 -25.13
CA ASP A 269 7.20 -2.21 -26.45
C ASP A 269 8.28 -1.14 -26.55
N MET A 270 9.51 -1.48 -26.17
CA MET A 270 10.69 -0.64 -26.36
C MET A 270 11.08 -0.73 -27.84
N GLY A 271 10.15 -0.39 -28.72
CA GLY A 271 10.21 -0.56 -30.15
C GLY A 271 9.68 0.68 -30.88
N ALA A 272 10.56 1.68 -31.01
CA ALA A 272 10.84 2.48 -32.21
C ALA A 272 11.73 3.67 -31.82
#